data_AF-A0A252F493-F1
#
_entry.id   AF-A0A252F493-F1
#
_cell.length_a   1.000
_cell.length_b   1.000
_cell.length_c   1.000
_cell.angle_alpha   90.00
_cell.angle_beta   90.00
_cell.angle_gamma   90.00
#
_symmetry.space_group_name_H-M   'P 1'
#
loop_
_entity.id
_entity.type
_entity.pdbx_description
1 polymer ?
#
loop_
_entity_poly.entity_id
_entity_poly.type
_entity_poly.pdbx_seq_one_letter_code
_entity_poly.pdbx_strand_id
1 'polypeptide(L)'
;MKIDGNELAIRQNELDQQGFKQEAYEMKMEFLKQVRESGDHCPCTEACPHHGNCFECVTIHRGHRDHLPMCLWDMVNERIAALSHMTEGSLRQYETEHAEK
;
A
#
# COMPACT_ATOMS: atom_id res chain seq x y z
N MET A 1 -3.02 14.68 -5.35
CA MET A 1 -1.81 13.87 -5.61
C MET A 1 -2.19 12.41 -5.40
N LYS A 2 -1.71 11.48 -6.23
CA LYS A 2 -1.93 10.03 -6.01
C LYS A 2 -0.61 9.41 -5.54
N ILE A 3 -0.65 8.63 -4.46
CA ILE A 3 0.52 7.92 -3.93
C ILE A 3 0.77 6.63 -4.71
N ASP A 4 -0.27 5.81 -4.89
CA ASP A 4 -0.14 4.50 -5.52
C ASP A 4 0.12 4.60 -7.02
N GLY A 5 1.22 4.01 -7.46
CA GLY A 5 1.69 4.12 -8.84
C GLY A 5 2.18 5.51 -9.21
N ASN A 6 2.62 6.32 -8.24
CA ASN A 6 3.15 7.65 -8.53
C ASN A 6 4.42 7.61 -9.39
N GLU A 7 4.45 8.40 -10.47
CA GLU A 7 5.56 8.43 -11.42
C GLU A 7 6.89 8.85 -10.79
N LEU A 8 6.89 9.80 -9.84
CA LEU A 8 8.12 10.21 -9.14
C LEU A 8 8.66 9.08 -8.27
N ALA A 9 7.78 8.36 -7.56
CA ALA A 9 8.20 7.24 -6.72
C ALA A 9 8.75 6.07 -7.55
N ILE A 10 8.10 5.75 -8.69
CA ILE A 10 8.57 4.72 -9.62
C ILE A 10 9.94 5.11 -10.20
N ARG A 11 10.05 6.33 -10.73
CA ARG A 11 11.29 6.82 -11.34
C ARG A 11 12.43 6.91 -10.32
N GLN A 12 12.12 7.28 -9.09
CA GLN A 12 13.09 7.30 -7.99
C GLN A 12 13.67 5.90 -7.76
N ASN A 13 12.83 4.87 -7.74
CA ASN A 13 13.26 3.50 -7.54
C ASN A 13 14.13 3.01 -8.72
N GLU A 14 13.79 3.36 -9.95
CA GLU A 14 14.62 3.06 -11.14
C GLU A 14 16.01 3.70 -11.05
N LEU A 15 16.10 4.98 -10.68
CA LEU A 15 17.37 5.68 -10.51
C LEU A 15 18.22 5.04 -9.41
N ASP A 16 17.60 4.66 -8.30
CA ASP A 16 18.31 4.00 -7.19
C ASP A 16 18.89 2.64 -7.61
N GLN A 17 18.14 1.85 -8.39
CA GLN A 17 18.59 0.57 -8.94
C GLN A 17 19.73 0.73 -9.95
N GLN A 18 19.76 1.84 -10.69
CA GLN A 18 20.84 2.18 -11.63
C GLN A 18 22.09 2.77 -10.96
N GLY A 19 22.04 3.03 -9.65
CA GLY A 19 23.17 3.57 -8.87
C GLY A 19 23.23 5.09 -8.78
N PHE A 20 22.27 5.82 -9.35
CA PHE A 20 22.14 7.28 -9.25
C PHE A 20 21.58 7.71 -7.89
N LYS A 21 22.37 7.49 -6.83
CA LYS A 21 21.91 7.61 -5.43
C LYS A 21 21.51 9.03 -5.04
N GLN A 22 22.21 10.05 -5.54
CA GLN A 22 21.93 11.44 -5.20
C GLN A 22 20.63 11.91 -5.84
N GLU A 23 20.46 11.68 -7.15
CA GLU A 23 19.25 12.03 -7.89
C GLU A 23 18.03 11.27 -7.35
N ALA A 24 18.19 9.98 -7.02
CA ALA A 24 17.13 9.20 -6.38
C ALA A 24 16.75 9.77 -5.01
N TYR A 25 17.72 10.22 -4.20
CA TYR A 25 17.43 10.83 -2.91
C TYR A 25 16.65 12.14 -3.03
N GLU A 26 17.07 13.02 -3.94
CA GLU A 26 16.38 14.29 -4.20
C GLU A 26 14.94 14.07 -4.67
N MET A 27 14.74 13.14 -5.60
CA MET A 27 13.41 12.77 -6.09
C MET A 27 12.53 12.18 -4.99
N LYS A 28 13.10 11.34 -4.11
CA LYS A 28 12.39 10.80 -2.95
C LYS A 28 11.93 11.90 -2.02
N MET A 29 12.78 12.88 -1.73
CA MET A 29 12.43 14.00 -0.85
C MET A 29 11.33 14.87 -1.46
N GLU A 30 11.38 15.13 -2.77
CA GLU A 30 10.33 15.87 -3.47
C GLU A 30 8.99 15.13 -3.45
N PHE A 31 8.99 13.82 -3.72
CA PHE A 31 7.79 13.01 -3.60
C PHE A 31 7.18 13.08 -2.19
N LEU A 32 8.00 12.89 -1.14
CA LEU A 32 7.54 12.98 0.25
C LEU A 32 7.02 14.38 0.62
N LYS A 33 7.62 15.45 0.06
CA LYS A 33 7.14 16.82 0.23
C LYS A 33 5.75 16.99 -0.37
N GLN A 34 5.56 16.57 -1.64
CA GLN A 34 4.25 16.67 -2.31
C GLN A 34 3.16 15.87 -1.60
N VAL A 35 3.49 14.69 -1.06
CA VAL A 35 2.55 13.90 -0.26
C VAL A 35 2.11 14.66 0.99
N ARG A 36 3.05 15.25 1.74
CA ARG A 36 2.73 16.04 2.95
C ARG A 36 1.88 17.27 2.63
N GLU A 37 2.22 18.00 1.56
CA GLU A 37 1.49 19.21 1.16
C GLU A 37 0.08 18.92 0.64
N SER A 38 -0.18 17.70 0.17
CA SER A 38 -1.50 17.30 -0.33
C SER A 38 -2.44 16.73 0.74
N GLY A 39 -1.98 16.56 1.99
CA GLY A 39 -2.84 16.23 3.13
C GLY A 39 -3.11 14.74 3.30
N ASP A 40 -4.36 14.41 3.64
CA ASP A 40 -4.80 13.04 3.95
C ASP A 40 -5.07 12.23 2.68
N HIS A 41 -4.47 11.05 2.59
CA HIS A 41 -4.62 10.08 1.49
C HIS A 41 -5.22 8.75 1.96
N CYS A 42 -5.72 8.69 3.19
CA CYS A 42 -6.30 7.48 3.75
C CYS A 42 -7.63 7.14 3.05
N PRO A 43 -7.81 5.94 2.45
CA PRO A 43 -9.08 5.51 1.87
C PRO A 43 -10.06 4.97 2.94
N CYS A 44 -9.65 4.95 4.21
CA CYS A 44 -10.45 4.48 5.33
C CYS A 44 -11.70 5.35 5.54
N THR A 45 -12.87 4.73 5.61
CA THR A 45 -14.14 5.42 5.87
C THR A 45 -14.49 5.52 7.36
N GLU A 46 -13.69 4.90 8.24
CA GLU A 46 -13.92 4.93 9.69
C GLU A 46 -13.62 6.30 10.29
N ALA A 47 -14.31 6.64 11.39
CA ALA A 47 -14.04 7.84 12.16
C ALA A 47 -12.77 7.67 13.01
N CYS A 48 -11.60 7.76 12.37
CA CYS A 48 -10.30 7.53 13.00
C CYS A 48 -9.48 8.83 13.11
N PRO A 49 -8.93 9.16 14.30
CA PRO A 49 -8.14 10.37 14.50
C PRO A 49 -6.74 10.30 13.87
N HIS A 50 -6.32 9.14 13.37
CA HIS A 50 -4.98 8.88 12.83
C HIS A 50 -4.91 8.99 11.30
N HIS A 51 -5.98 9.44 10.64
CA HIS A 51 -5.97 9.70 9.19
C HIS A 51 -4.85 10.67 8.79
N GLY A 52 -4.26 10.44 7.62
CA GLY A 52 -3.07 11.16 7.17
C GLY A 52 -1.76 10.85 7.93
N ASN A 53 -1.79 10.13 9.05
CA ASN A 53 -0.60 9.76 9.82
C ASN A 53 -0.20 8.30 9.58
N CYS A 54 0.59 8.07 8.52
CA CYS A 54 1.04 6.73 8.13
C CYS A 54 1.82 6.01 9.24
N PHE A 55 2.61 6.74 10.05
CA PHE A 55 3.40 6.14 11.13
C PHE A 55 2.51 5.57 12.23
N GLU A 56 1.54 6.34 12.71
CA GLU A 56 0.60 5.88 13.75
C GLU A 56 -0.28 4.76 13.22
N CYS A 57 -0.86 4.92 12.02
CA CYS A 57 -1.72 3.92 11.40
C CYS A 57 -1.02 2.55 11.27
N VAL A 58 0.19 2.51 10.70
CA VAL A 58 0.96 1.26 10.55
C VAL A 58 1.33 0.68 11.91
N THR A 59 1.71 1.50 12.88
CA THR A 59 2.08 1.04 14.23
C THR A 59 0.91 0.33 14.92
N ILE A 60 -0.30 0.91 14.84
CA ILE A 60 -1.52 0.34 15.44
C ILE A 60 -1.89 -0.99 14.77
N HIS A 61 -2.00 -1.04 13.44
CA HIS A 61 -2.35 -2.28 12.72
C HIS A 61 -1.30 -3.38 12.91
N ARG A 62 -0.01 -3.02 12.96
CA ARG A 62 1.06 -3.97 13.28
C ARG A 62 0.95 -4.49 14.72
N GLY A 63 0.51 -3.66 15.66
CA GLY A 63 0.29 -4.05 17.05
C GLY A 63 -0.86 -5.06 17.19
N HIS A 64 -2.00 -4.80 16.57
CA HIS A 64 -3.15 -5.71 16.62
C HIS A 64 -2.94 -7.00 15.83
N ARG A 65 -2.23 -6.93 14.70
CA ARG A 65 -2.04 -8.05 13.74
C ARG A 65 -3.34 -8.66 13.20
N ASP A 66 -4.45 -7.95 13.32
CA ASP A 66 -5.75 -8.40 12.84
C ASP A 66 -5.86 -8.29 11.31
N HIS A 67 -5.53 -7.11 10.77
CA HIS A 67 -5.52 -6.86 9.33
C HIS A 67 -4.57 -5.72 8.93
N LEU A 68 -4.30 -5.60 7.62
CA LEU A 68 -3.51 -4.51 7.05
C LEU A 68 -4.28 -3.19 7.04
N PRO A 69 -3.60 -2.03 7.13
CA PRO A 69 -4.19 -0.73 6.81
C PRO A 69 -4.84 -0.74 5.41
N MET A 70 -5.99 -0.08 5.25
CA MET A 70 -6.70 -0.03 3.97
C MET A 70 -5.87 0.59 2.84
N CYS A 71 -4.94 1.52 3.14
CA CYS A 71 -4.01 2.06 2.14
C CYS A 71 -3.12 0.99 1.46
N LEU A 72 -2.98 -0.20 2.06
CA LEU A 72 -2.18 -1.29 1.50
C LEU A 72 -3.04 -2.37 0.81
N TRP A 73 -4.37 -2.28 0.90
CA TRP A 73 -5.26 -3.33 0.40
C TRP A 73 -5.14 -3.49 -1.10
N ASP A 74 -5.19 -2.41 -1.88
CA ASP A 74 -5.10 -2.51 -3.34
C ASP A 74 -3.80 -3.18 -3.79
N MET A 75 -2.65 -2.78 -3.22
CA MET A 75 -1.35 -3.40 -3.52
C MET A 75 -1.33 -4.90 -3.25
N VAL A 76 -1.96 -5.36 -2.16
CA VAL A 76 -2.02 -6.78 -1.81
C VAL A 76 -3.07 -7.51 -2.64
N ASN A 77 -4.21 -6.88 -2.89
CA ASN A 77 -5.30 -7.40 -3.71
C ASN A 77 -4.85 -7.62 -5.15
N GLU A 78 -3.98 -6.80 -5.72
CA GLU A 78 -3.36 -7.05 -7.03
C GLU A 78 -2.65 -8.42 -7.07
N ARG A 79 -1.94 -8.78 -5.99
CA ARG A 79 -1.23 -10.06 -5.87
C ARG A 79 -2.18 -11.22 -5.62
N ILE A 80 -3.15 -11.03 -4.73
CA ILE A 80 -4.18 -12.04 -4.45
C ILE A 80 -5.01 -12.31 -5.71
N ALA A 81 -5.40 -11.28 -6.46
CA ALA A 81 -6.15 -11.43 -7.71
C ALA A 81 -5.35 -12.24 -8.74
N ALA A 82 -4.06 -11.93 -8.91
CA ALA A 82 -3.19 -12.69 -9.81
C ALA A 82 -3.09 -14.18 -9.41
N LEU A 83 -2.98 -14.48 -8.11
CA LEU A 83 -2.99 -15.85 -7.61
C LEU A 83 -4.34 -16.53 -7.78
N SER A 84 -5.43 -15.83 -7.48
CA SER A 84 -6.80 -16.33 -7.58
C SER A 84 -7.15 -16.75 -9.02
N HIS A 85 -6.61 -16.07 -10.03
CA HIS A 85 -6.77 -16.46 -11.43
C HIS A 85 -6.12 -17.81 -11.78
N MET A 86 -5.15 -18.31 -11.00
CA MET A 86 -4.57 -19.65 -11.21
C MET A 86 -5.60 -20.76 -11.00
N THR A 87 -6.67 -20.49 -10.25
CA THR A 87 -7.78 -21.42 -10.00
C THR A 87 -9.12 -20.83 -10.44
N GLU A 88 -9.12 -19.96 -11.46
CA GLU A 88 -10.34 -19.36 -12.04
C GLU A 88 -11.26 -18.68 -11.00
N GLY A 89 -10.68 -18.13 -9.92
CA GLY A 89 -11.46 -17.47 -8.87
C GLY A 89 -12.11 -18.41 -7.85
N SER A 90 -11.82 -19.71 -7.87
CA SER A 90 -12.44 -20.71 -7.00
C SER A 90 -12.06 -20.61 -5.51
N LEU A 91 -11.10 -19.75 -5.14
CA LEU A 91 -10.55 -19.66 -3.77
C LEU A 91 -11.65 -19.46 -2.71
N ARG A 92 -12.56 -18.49 -2.93
CA ARG A 92 -13.62 -18.17 -1.95
C ARG A 92 -14.61 -19.32 -1.76
N GLN A 93 -14.94 -20.03 -2.84
CA GLN A 93 -15.78 -21.22 -2.78
C GLN A 93 -15.07 -22.33 -2.00
N TYR A 94 -13.79 -22.58 -2.32
CA TYR A 94 -12.98 -23.59 -1.65
C TYR A 94 -12.88 -23.33 -0.13
N GLU A 95 -12.60 -22.09 0.28
CA GLU A 95 -12.57 -21.67 1.69
C GLU A 95 -13.92 -21.95 2.40
N THR A 96 -15.03 -21.61 1.74
CA THR A 96 -16.38 -21.83 2.31
C THR A 96 -16.67 -23.32 2.50
N GLU A 97 -16.28 -24.16 1.55
CA GLU A 97 -16.45 -25.63 1.62
C GLU A 97 -15.53 -26.31 2.65
N HIS A 98 -14.45 -25.63 3.08
CA HIS A 98 -13.40 -26.19 3.93
C HIS A 98 -13.22 -25.46 5.28
N ALA A 99 -14.08 -24.51 5.62
CA ALA A 99 -13.96 -23.67 6.83
C ALA A 99 -14.04 -24.44 8.17
N GLU A 100 -14.45 -25.72 8.15
CA GLU A 100 -14.70 -26.54 9.36
C GLU A 100 -13.97 -27.90 9.36
N LYS A 101 -12.95 -28.09 8.50
CA LYS A 101 -12.04 -29.26 8.58
C LYS A 101 -10.77 -28.90 9.35
#